data_AF-A0A934AC74-F1
#
_entry.id   AF-A0A934AC74-F1
#
_cell.length_a   1.000
_cell.length_b   1.000
_cell.length_c   1.000
_cell.angle_alpha   90.00
_cell.angle_beta   90.00
_cell.angle_gamma   90.00
#
_symmetry.space_group_name_H-M   'P 1'
#
loop_
_entity.id
_entity.type
_entity.pdbx_description
1 polymer ?
#
loop_
_entity_poly.entity_id
_entity_poly.type
_entity_poly.pdbx_seq_one_letter_code
_entity_poly.pdbx_strand_id
1 'polypeptide(L)'
;MKRKELTWIFGCFALLFFTAIAWTAPVPDTGQTTCYDVAGNVITCPSPGQPLYGQDANYTINPMSFTKLDGTGNALQDFATSWVMVRDNVTGLIWEMKTNKDGNKDYSNPHDADNVYTWYDPTDPNPGTPGDGTDTKDFIDTLNGAHFGGYSDWRLPTVNELASIVNYSISSPGPTIDTGYFPNTQASFYWSSTTYALNMSSAWGVFFDYGGDSNNFKYYSLHVRAVRGGQAGSSNNYTDNGDGTVTDTSTGLVWQQATANSRSWEEALSYCATLNLGNNTDWRLPTIRELRSLVDYNRYNPAINMVYFTGTLSSYYWTSTTDAYSKYGAWSIGLYNGDDSKDFKDDSHNVRAVRGGQANSTPSIKANGQNGPITVSSGTPVSITAGLASGNENGKLADWWLAYSSPAGWYSLNSNGWTPGINLLAQYPLFSISPVAIYSSTLPVGDYAFYFLVDMSPNGIVDSPYYYDVVQVHVVN
;
A
#
# COMPACT_ATOMS: atom_id res chain seq x y z
N MET A 1 -42.60 51.34 40.82
CA MET A 1 -42.30 50.00 41.38
C MET A 1 -42.44 48.97 40.26
N LYS A 2 -41.31 48.37 39.86
CA LYS A 2 -41.11 47.15 39.03
C LYS A 2 -41.89 46.99 37.70
N ARG A 3 -41.15 47.01 36.58
CA ARG A 3 -41.34 46.02 35.49
C ARG A 3 -39.97 45.50 35.06
N LYS A 4 -39.86 44.17 35.04
CA LYS A 4 -38.67 43.38 34.68
C LYS A 4 -38.54 43.37 33.16
N GLU A 5 -37.37 43.68 32.64
CA GLU A 5 -37.02 43.42 31.24
C GLU A 5 -36.43 42.02 31.10
N LEU A 6 -36.87 41.33 30.04
CA LEU A 6 -36.54 39.97 29.68
C LEU A 6 -35.49 40.05 28.56
N THR A 7 -34.22 39.83 28.89
CA THR A 7 -33.14 39.76 27.90
C THR A 7 -33.16 38.40 27.19
N TRP A 8 -33.40 38.44 25.87
CA TRP A 8 -33.24 37.29 24.99
C TRP A 8 -31.76 37.12 24.62
N ILE A 9 -31.18 35.97 24.96
CA ILE A 9 -29.86 35.55 24.49
C ILE A 9 -30.08 34.84 23.14
N PHE A 10 -29.62 35.46 22.05
CA PHE A 10 -29.44 34.76 20.77
C PHE A 10 -28.20 33.87 20.88
N GLY A 11 -28.42 32.56 21.04
CA GLY A 11 -27.39 31.55 20.84
C GLY A 11 -27.26 31.22 19.35
N CYS A 12 -26.19 31.69 18.70
CA CYS A 12 -25.76 31.18 17.41
C CYS A 12 -25.30 29.73 17.57
N PHE A 13 -26.13 28.76 17.14
CA PHE A 13 -25.67 27.41 16.86
C PHE A 13 -24.89 27.43 15.55
N ALA A 14 -23.56 27.49 15.64
CA ALA A 14 -22.69 27.10 14.53
C ALA A 14 -22.80 25.57 14.38
N LEU A 15 -23.65 25.12 13.46
CA LEU A 15 -23.62 23.76 12.92
C LEU A 15 -22.29 23.60 12.19
N LEU A 16 -21.28 23.11 12.90
CA LEU A 16 -20.08 22.54 12.30
C LEU A 16 -20.52 21.29 11.54
N PHE A 17 -20.77 21.44 10.24
CA PHE A 17 -20.74 20.33 9.31
C PHE A 17 -19.31 19.78 9.35
N PHE A 18 -19.08 18.75 10.15
CA PHE A 18 -18.00 17.81 9.85
C PHE A 18 -18.39 17.14 8.53
N THR A 19 -17.95 17.71 7.41
CA THR A 19 -17.77 16.91 6.21
C THR A 19 -16.81 15.81 6.63
N ALA A 20 -17.31 14.57 6.75
CA ALA A 20 -16.45 13.42 6.82
C ALA A 20 -15.51 13.53 5.63
N ILE A 21 -14.23 13.81 5.89
CA ILE A 21 -13.20 13.68 4.89
C ILE A 21 -13.28 12.21 4.49
N ALA A 22 -13.75 11.93 3.28
CA ALA A 22 -13.67 10.59 2.74
C ALA A 22 -12.17 10.31 2.57
N TRP A 23 -11.61 9.51 3.47
CA TRP A 23 -10.22 9.06 3.32
C TRP A 23 -10.18 8.09 2.15
N THR A 24 -9.56 8.52 1.06
CA THR A 24 -9.06 7.59 0.04
C THR A 24 -8.06 6.67 0.73
N ALA A 25 -8.29 5.36 0.74
CA ALA A 25 -7.37 4.37 1.27
C ALA A 25 -6.49 3.84 0.12
N PRO A 26 -5.20 4.22 0.05
CA PRO A 26 -4.33 3.75 -1.01
C PRO A 26 -4.17 2.23 -0.96
N VAL A 27 -4.08 1.59 -2.13
CA VAL A 27 -3.76 0.17 -2.24
C VAL A 27 -2.25 0.00 -2.03
N PRO A 28 -1.78 -0.81 -1.06
CA PRO A 28 -0.34 -0.97 -0.85
C PRO A 28 0.29 -1.81 -1.96
N ASP A 29 1.56 -1.53 -2.29
CA ASP A 29 2.34 -2.22 -3.32
C ASP A 29 2.59 -3.69 -3.00
N THR A 30 2.72 -4.55 -3.99
CA THR A 30 2.92 -6.00 -3.80
C THR A 30 4.28 -6.36 -3.19
N GLY A 31 5.24 -5.42 -3.26
CA GLY A 31 6.62 -5.60 -2.83
C GLY A 31 7.55 -6.16 -3.91
N GLN A 32 7.03 -6.48 -5.10
CA GLN A 32 7.85 -6.97 -6.21
C GLN A 32 8.67 -5.84 -6.83
N THR A 33 10.00 -5.90 -6.72
CA THR A 33 10.93 -4.89 -7.24
C THR A 33 11.88 -5.42 -8.33
N THR A 34 11.66 -6.66 -8.76
CA THR A 34 12.46 -7.33 -9.80
C THR A 34 11.59 -7.65 -11.01
N CYS A 35 12.07 -7.33 -12.22
CA CYS A 35 11.42 -7.67 -13.47
C CYS A 35 11.92 -9.03 -14.02
N TYR A 36 11.05 -9.70 -14.76
CA TYR A 36 11.33 -11.02 -15.34
C TYR A 36 11.00 -11.05 -16.83
N ASP A 37 11.73 -11.83 -17.60
CA ASP A 37 11.30 -12.22 -18.95
C ASP A 37 10.19 -13.29 -18.89
N VAL A 38 9.66 -13.67 -20.07
CA VAL A 38 8.63 -14.72 -20.19
C VAL A 38 9.15 -16.12 -19.84
N ALA A 39 10.46 -16.32 -19.83
CA ALA A 39 11.13 -17.55 -19.42
C ALA A 39 11.50 -17.55 -17.92
N GLY A 40 11.06 -16.54 -17.16
CA GLY A 40 11.28 -16.44 -15.72
C GLY A 40 12.70 -16.01 -15.32
N ASN A 41 13.54 -15.57 -16.26
CA ASN A 41 14.86 -15.03 -15.94
C ASN A 41 14.73 -13.60 -15.42
N VAL A 42 15.57 -13.25 -14.45
CA VAL A 42 15.68 -11.88 -13.95
C VAL A 42 16.27 -10.99 -15.06
N ILE A 43 15.60 -9.87 -15.32
CA ILE A 43 16.06 -8.85 -16.25
C ILE A 43 16.12 -7.49 -15.58
N THR A 44 16.91 -6.58 -16.14
CA THR A 44 16.78 -5.16 -15.82
C THR A 44 15.38 -4.71 -16.21
N CYS A 45 14.70 -4.01 -15.31
CA CYS A 45 13.35 -3.51 -15.60
C CYS A 45 13.34 -2.67 -16.88
N PRO A 46 12.50 -3.02 -17.88
CA PRO A 46 12.49 -2.32 -19.15
C PRO A 46 12.10 -0.84 -18.99
N SER A 47 12.58 0.01 -19.90
CA SER A 47 12.16 1.41 -20.00
C SER A 47 10.89 1.57 -20.85
N PRO A 48 10.14 2.68 -20.74
CA PRO A 48 8.99 2.94 -21.59
C PRO A 48 9.29 2.71 -23.08
N GLY A 49 8.41 1.98 -23.77
CA GLY A 49 8.55 1.62 -25.18
C GLY A 49 9.40 0.37 -25.46
N GLN A 50 10.04 -0.23 -24.44
CA GLN A 50 10.71 -1.53 -24.57
C GLN A 50 9.72 -2.69 -24.35
N PRO A 51 9.98 -3.87 -24.92
CA PRO A 51 9.23 -5.08 -24.60
C PRO A 51 9.17 -5.34 -23.10
N LEU A 52 8.05 -5.87 -22.62
CA LEU A 52 7.80 -6.17 -21.22
C LEU A 52 7.86 -4.96 -20.26
N TYR A 53 7.82 -3.72 -20.76
CA TYR A 53 7.61 -2.55 -19.90
C TYR A 53 6.20 -2.57 -19.30
N GLY A 54 6.12 -2.29 -17.99
CA GLY A 54 4.86 -2.15 -17.25
C GLY A 54 4.58 -3.30 -16.29
N GLN A 55 5.58 -4.13 -15.99
CA GLN A 55 5.50 -5.13 -14.92
C GLN A 55 5.31 -4.43 -13.57
N ASP A 56 4.93 -5.18 -12.55
CA ASP A 56 4.76 -4.68 -11.18
C ASP A 56 5.99 -3.85 -10.72
N ALA A 57 7.17 -4.45 -10.86
CA ALA A 57 8.46 -3.86 -10.51
C ALA A 57 8.88 -2.63 -11.35
N ASN A 58 8.18 -2.31 -12.45
CA ASN A 58 8.42 -1.06 -13.17
C ASN A 58 7.89 0.17 -12.41
N TYR A 59 7.06 -0.05 -11.39
CA TYR A 59 6.44 1.00 -10.61
C TYR A 59 6.74 0.80 -9.12
N THR A 60 6.67 1.88 -8.36
CA THR A 60 6.74 1.83 -6.90
C THR A 60 5.57 2.65 -6.38
N ILE A 61 4.49 1.96 -6.02
CA ILE A 61 3.17 2.56 -5.83
C ILE A 61 2.68 2.23 -4.43
N ASN A 62 2.77 3.19 -3.51
CA ASN A 62 2.47 2.96 -2.09
C ASN A 62 3.25 1.76 -1.52
N PRO A 63 4.60 1.78 -1.55
CA PRO A 63 5.43 0.66 -1.12
C PRO A 63 5.02 0.18 0.28
N MET A 64 5.03 -1.13 0.50
CA MET A 64 4.71 -1.70 1.81
C MET A 64 5.53 -1.01 2.90
N SER A 65 4.84 -0.49 3.91
CA SER A 65 5.46 0.29 4.96
C SER A 65 4.77 -0.02 6.28
N PHE A 66 5.57 -0.44 7.26
CA PHE A 66 5.06 -0.87 8.56
C PHE A 66 5.75 -0.12 9.71
N THR A 67 5.02 0.09 10.80
CA THR A 67 5.56 0.63 12.05
C THR A 67 5.24 -0.31 13.20
N LYS A 68 6.27 -0.68 13.96
CA LYS A 68 6.15 -1.44 15.20
C LYS A 68 5.50 -0.57 16.27
N LEU A 69 4.51 -1.11 17.00
CA LEU A 69 3.83 -0.41 18.09
C LEU A 69 4.00 -1.14 19.42
N ASP A 70 4.17 -0.39 20.50
CA ASP A 70 4.14 -0.93 21.86
C ASP A 70 2.72 -1.31 22.33
N GLY A 71 2.60 -1.86 23.54
CA GLY A 71 1.32 -2.29 24.14
C GLY A 71 0.32 -1.17 24.44
N THR A 72 0.68 0.09 24.19
CA THR A 72 -0.21 1.26 24.29
C THR A 72 -0.45 1.94 22.95
N GLY A 73 0.11 1.39 21.86
CA GLY A 73 -0.03 1.90 20.51
C GLY A 73 0.97 2.99 20.12
N ASN A 74 2.03 3.24 20.90
CA ASN A 74 3.06 4.20 20.50
C ASN A 74 3.99 3.60 19.45
N ALA A 75 4.42 4.42 18.50
CA ALA A 75 5.41 4.03 17.50
C ALA A 75 6.78 3.74 18.13
N LEU A 76 7.36 2.61 17.74
CA LEU A 76 8.70 2.19 18.12
C LEU A 76 9.68 2.41 16.97
N GLN A 77 10.96 2.48 17.32
CA GLN A 77 12.05 2.53 16.35
C GLN A 77 12.13 1.21 15.57
N ASP A 78 12.59 1.27 14.31
CA ASP A 78 12.64 0.08 13.43
C ASP A 78 13.51 -1.05 14.01
N PHE A 79 14.58 -0.69 14.74
CA PHE A 79 15.47 -1.63 15.41
C PHE A 79 14.92 -2.20 16.73
N ALA A 80 13.69 -1.85 17.13
CA ALA A 80 13.06 -2.45 18.29
C ALA A 80 12.97 -3.97 18.13
N THR A 81 13.40 -4.70 19.16
CA THR A 81 13.42 -6.16 19.20
C THR A 81 12.16 -6.76 19.80
N SER A 82 11.24 -5.93 20.32
CA SER A 82 9.95 -6.33 20.85
C SER A 82 8.89 -5.25 20.57
N TRP A 83 7.70 -5.68 20.19
CA TRP A 83 6.52 -4.86 19.91
C TRP A 83 5.27 -5.74 20.09
N VAL A 84 4.09 -5.13 20.16
CA VAL A 84 2.81 -5.82 20.43
C VAL A 84 1.88 -5.78 19.22
N MET A 85 1.94 -4.70 18.44
CA MET A 85 1.11 -4.51 17.25
C MET A 85 1.94 -3.97 16.09
N VAL A 86 1.41 -4.07 14.88
CA VAL A 86 2.04 -3.52 13.67
C VAL A 86 1.04 -2.61 12.97
N ARG A 87 1.40 -1.34 12.75
CA ARG A 87 0.62 -0.44 11.89
C ARG A 87 1.11 -0.57 10.46
N ASP A 88 0.19 -0.77 9.53
CA ASP A 88 0.40 -0.55 8.09
C ASP A 88 0.25 0.95 7.82
N ASN A 89 1.34 1.59 7.38
CA ASN A 89 1.38 3.04 7.14
C ASN A 89 0.68 3.43 5.84
N VAL A 90 0.36 2.49 4.96
CA VAL A 90 -0.38 2.74 3.72
C VAL A 90 -1.89 2.72 4.00
N THR A 91 -2.39 1.67 4.63
CA THR A 91 -3.83 1.53 4.92
C THR A 91 -4.26 2.22 6.21
N GLY A 92 -3.32 2.48 7.11
CA GLY A 92 -3.61 2.94 8.48
C GLY A 92 -4.11 1.85 9.41
N LEU A 93 -4.27 0.61 8.94
CA LEU A 93 -4.70 -0.53 9.73
C LEU A 93 -3.65 -0.91 10.77
N ILE A 94 -4.13 -1.40 11.92
CA ILE A 94 -3.28 -1.93 12.98
C ILE A 94 -3.57 -3.42 13.12
N TRP A 95 -2.51 -4.21 13.09
CA TRP A 95 -2.54 -5.66 13.07
C TRP A 95 -2.03 -6.24 14.38
N GLU A 96 -2.67 -7.31 14.80
CA GLU A 96 -2.21 -8.16 15.89
C GLU A 96 -0.90 -8.86 15.50
N MET A 97 0.07 -8.87 16.42
CA MET A 97 1.31 -9.64 16.29
C MET A 97 1.15 -11.00 16.98
N LYS A 98 1.56 -12.09 16.30
CA LYS A 98 1.46 -13.47 16.82
C LYS A 98 2.70 -13.84 17.63
N THR A 99 2.55 -14.65 18.67
CA THR A 99 3.62 -15.13 19.55
C THR A 99 3.67 -16.65 19.60
N ASN A 100 4.66 -17.22 20.30
CA ASN A 100 4.71 -18.64 20.65
C ASN A 100 4.48 -19.64 19.49
N LYS A 101 5.19 -19.49 18.36
CA LYS A 101 5.19 -20.50 17.30
C LYS A 101 6.08 -21.69 17.70
N ASP A 102 5.61 -22.53 18.60
CA ASP A 102 6.35 -23.65 19.21
C ASP A 102 5.79 -25.04 18.88
N GLY A 103 4.69 -25.09 18.14
CA GLY A 103 3.99 -26.31 17.72
C GLY A 103 2.91 -26.79 18.70
N ASN A 104 2.69 -26.08 19.82
CA ASN A 104 1.67 -26.42 20.81
C ASN A 104 0.59 -25.35 20.86
N LYS A 105 -0.67 -25.78 20.79
CA LYS A 105 -1.81 -24.86 20.87
C LYS A 105 -2.06 -24.46 22.33
N ASP A 106 -2.12 -23.17 22.61
CA ASP A 106 -2.52 -22.60 23.89
C ASP A 106 -3.66 -21.60 23.70
N TYR A 107 -4.91 -22.07 23.83
CA TYR A 107 -6.09 -21.20 23.71
C TYR A 107 -6.30 -20.24 24.90
N SER A 108 -5.51 -20.36 25.98
CA SER A 108 -5.49 -19.34 27.03
C SER A 108 -4.72 -18.08 26.62
N ASN A 109 -3.85 -18.21 25.61
CA ASN A 109 -3.17 -17.12 24.93
C ASN A 109 -3.67 -16.98 23.48
N PRO A 110 -4.61 -16.07 23.18
CA PRO A 110 -5.14 -15.94 21.82
C PRO A 110 -4.10 -15.48 20.77
N HIS A 111 -2.93 -14.99 21.21
CA HIS A 111 -1.83 -14.57 20.34
C HIS A 111 -0.94 -15.71 19.89
N ASP A 112 -1.10 -16.90 20.47
CA ASP A 112 -0.35 -18.08 20.09
C ASP A 112 -0.54 -18.38 18.59
N ALA A 113 0.58 -18.47 17.87
CA ALA A 113 0.61 -18.65 16.43
C ALA A 113 0.12 -20.04 15.98
N ASP A 114 0.15 -21.03 16.87
CA ASP A 114 -0.25 -22.40 16.58
C ASP A 114 -1.76 -22.63 16.76
N ASN A 115 -2.44 -21.70 17.42
CA ASN A 115 -3.90 -21.74 17.56
C ASN A 115 -4.59 -21.68 16.18
N VAL A 116 -5.67 -22.45 16.07
CA VAL A 116 -6.54 -22.51 14.91
C VAL A 116 -7.99 -22.47 15.37
N TYR A 117 -8.85 -21.87 14.56
CA TYR A 117 -10.23 -21.59 14.93
C TYR A 117 -11.16 -22.01 13.81
N THR A 118 -12.31 -22.56 14.17
CA THR A 118 -13.43 -22.70 13.23
C THR A 118 -14.01 -21.32 12.92
N TRP A 119 -14.68 -21.19 11.77
CA TRP A 119 -15.26 -19.90 11.38
C TRP A 119 -16.66 -19.76 11.99
N TYR A 120 -16.86 -18.69 12.76
CA TYR A 120 -18.15 -18.32 13.32
C TYR A 120 -18.34 -16.80 13.38
N ASP A 121 -19.45 -16.31 12.84
CA ASP A 121 -19.93 -14.93 12.99
C ASP A 121 -21.47 -14.94 13.15
N PRO A 122 -22.02 -14.61 14.33
CA PRO A 122 -23.46 -14.68 14.59
C PRO A 122 -24.30 -13.68 13.77
N THR A 123 -23.66 -12.71 13.12
CA THR A 123 -24.33 -11.70 12.27
C THR A 123 -24.40 -12.09 10.80
N ASP A 124 -23.65 -13.12 10.39
CA ASP A 124 -23.63 -13.61 9.01
C ASP A 124 -24.86 -14.48 8.70
N PRO A 125 -25.41 -14.42 7.46
CA PRO A 125 -26.55 -15.25 7.05
C PRO A 125 -26.34 -16.76 7.18
N ASN A 126 -25.09 -17.23 7.11
CA ASN A 126 -24.70 -18.60 7.38
C ASN A 126 -23.56 -18.58 8.42
N PRO A 127 -23.89 -18.46 9.71
CA PRO A 127 -22.94 -18.03 10.72
C PRO A 127 -21.82 -19.03 10.99
N GLY A 128 -21.86 -20.25 10.44
CA GLY A 128 -21.03 -21.36 10.92
C GLY A 128 -21.61 -21.98 12.19
N THR A 129 -20.83 -22.83 12.85
CA THR A 129 -21.23 -23.46 14.13
C THR A 129 -20.38 -22.89 15.25
N PRO A 130 -20.95 -22.47 16.39
CA PRO A 130 -20.18 -22.06 17.56
C PRO A 130 -19.20 -23.16 17.97
N GLY A 131 -17.95 -22.78 18.21
CA GLY A 131 -16.84 -23.65 18.58
C GLY A 131 -16.55 -23.71 20.07
N ASP A 132 -17.42 -23.13 20.92
CA ASP A 132 -17.34 -23.11 22.39
C ASP A 132 -15.90 -22.87 22.92
N GLY A 133 -15.29 -21.75 22.54
CA GLY A 133 -13.93 -21.33 22.89
C GLY A 133 -12.89 -21.51 21.77
N THR A 134 -13.28 -22.08 20.62
CA THR A 134 -12.38 -22.41 19.50
C THR A 134 -12.89 -21.94 18.14
N ASP A 135 -13.68 -20.87 18.12
CA ASP A 135 -14.09 -20.21 16.88
C ASP A 135 -13.58 -18.76 16.75
N THR A 136 -13.75 -18.16 15.57
CA THR A 136 -13.29 -16.80 15.27
C THR A 136 -13.95 -15.74 16.15
N LYS A 137 -15.18 -15.95 16.63
CA LYS A 137 -15.88 -15.02 17.51
C LYS A 137 -15.29 -15.08 18.91
N ASP A 138 -15.01 -16.26 19.43
CA ASP A 138 -14.33 -16.43 20.72
C ASP A 138 -12.93 -15.79 20.73
N PHE A 139 -12.18 -15.96 19.63
CA PHE A 139 -10.89 -15.32 19.44
C PHE A 139 -10.99 -13.78 19.54
N ILE A 140 -11.93 -13.18 18.81
CA ILE A 140 -12.13 -11.72 18.82
C ILE A 140 -12.66 -11.22 20.16
N ASP A 141 -13.62 -11.92 20.77
CA ASP A 141 -14.16 -11.58 22.09
C ASP A 141 -13.07 -11.62 23.16
N THR A 142 -12.17 -12.60 23.10
CA THR A 142 -11.03 -12.72 24.03
C THR A 142 -10.07 -11.54 23.89
N LEU A 143 -9.69 -11.17 22.65
CA LEU A 143 -8.82 -10.02 22.39
C LEU A 143 -9.43 -8.72 22.93
N ASN A 144 -10.71 -8.51 22.66
CA ASN A 144 -11.41 -7.29 23.05
C ASN A 144 -11.67 -7.22 24.55
N GLY A 145 -12.01 -8.34 25.20
CA GLY A 145 -12.17 -8.42 26.64
C GLY A 145 -10.86 -8.20 27.41
N ALA A 146 -9.73 -8.58 26.83
CA ALA A 146 -8.40 -8.33 27.39
C ALA A 146 -7.88 -6.90 27.15
N HIS A 147 -8.61 -6.07 26.40
CA HIS A 147 -8.15 -4.76 25.93
C HIS A 147 -6.76 -4.83 25.26
N PHE A 148 -6.57 -5.79 24.35
CA PHE A 148 -5.25 -6.02 23.74
C PHE A 148 -4.70 -4.74 23.09
N GLY A 149 -3.46 -4.37 23.48
CA GLY A 149 -2.83 -3.12 23.04
C GLY A 149 -3.49 -1.83 23.55
N GLY A 150 -4.36 -1.92 24.55
CA GLY A 150 -5.20 -0.81 25.04
C GLY A 150 -6.53 -0.65 24.30
N TYR A 151 -6.91 -1.62 23.45
CA TYR A 151 -8.02 -1.50 22.51
C TYR A 151 -9.03 -2.64 22.59
N SER A 152 -10.28 -2.37 22.21
CA SER A 152 -11.41 -3.30 22.31
C SER A 152 -12.31 -3.31 21.07
N ASP A 153 -11.78 -2.84 19.96
CA ASP A 153 -12.39 -2.75 18.62
C ASP A 153 -11.66 -3.63 17.60
N TRP A 154 -10.99 -4.70 18.08
CA TRP A 154 -10.40 -5.72 17.21
C TRP A 154 -11.49 -6.51 16.49
N ARG A 155 -11.21 -6.88 15.25
CA ARG A 155 -12.08 -7.67 14.38
C ARG A 155 -11.28 -8.60 13.48
N LEU A 156 -11.97 -9.56 12.89
CA LEU A 156 -11.40 -10.37 11.81
C LEU A 156 -11.30 -9.49 10.54
N PRO A 157 -10.16 -9.48 9.83
CA PRO A 157 -9.98 -8.69 8.60
C PRO A 157 -10.91 -9.21 7.50
N THR A 158 -11.34 -8.32 6.62
CA THR A 158 -11.88 -8.75 5.32
C THR A 158 -10.79 -9.41 4.48
N VAL A 159 -11.15 -10.17 3.44
CA VAL A 159 -10.16 -10.82 2.57
C VAL A 159 -9.22 -9.81 1.92
N ASN A 160 -9.71 -8.63 1.52
CA ASN A 160 -8.91 -7.54 0.95
C ASN A 160 -7.90 -6.96 1.95
N GLU A 161 -8.32 -6.74 3.20
CA GLU A 161 -7.41 -6.28 4.25
C GLU A 161 -6.34 -7.33 4.54
N LEU A 162 -6.71 -8.61 4.67
CA LEU A 162 -5.74 -9.67 4.94
C LEU A 162 -4.74 -9.87 3.79
N ALA A 163 -5.21 -9.70 2.55
CA ALA A 163 -4.37 -9.69 1.36
C ALA A 163 -3.39 -8.50 1.31
N SER A 164 -3.72 -7.37 1.94
CA SER A 164 -2.90 -6.15 1.87
C SER A 164 -1.55 -6.27 2.55
N ILE A 165 -1.36 -7.29 3.40
CA ILE A 165 -0.10 -7.58 4.08
C ILE A 165 0.71 -8.71 3.43
N VAL A 166 0.23 -9.30 2.32
CA VAL A 166 0.95 -10.37 1.60
C VAL A 166 2.11 -9.79 0.77
N ASN A 167 3.35 -10.17 1.06
CA ASN A 167 4.49 -9.79 0.23
C ASN A 167 4.66 -10.76 -0.95
N TYR A 168 4.29 -10.34 -2.16
CA TYR A 168 4.34 -11.13 -3.39
C TYR A 168 5.75 -11.28 -3.98
N SER A 169 6.77 -10.62 -3.41
CA SER A 169 8.18 -10.87 -3.77
C SER A 169 8.74 -12.14 -3.12
N ILE A 170 8.05 -12.69 -2.12
CA ILE A 170 8.49 -13.88 -1.39
C ILE A 170 7.94 -15.12 -2.09
N SER A 171 8.85 -15.99 -2.54
CA SER A 171 8.48 -17.27 -3.14
C SER A 171 7.92 -18.25 -2.11
N SER A 172 6.96 -19.07 -2.56
CA SER A 172 6.55 -20.27 -1.82
C SER A 172 7.73 -21.25 -1.60
N PRO A 173 7.74 -22.03 -0.51
CA PRO A 173 6.81 -21.99 0.63
C PRO A 173 7.20 -20.87 1.59
N GLY A 174 6.28 -19.93 1.86
CA GLY A 174 6.51 -18.68 2.60
C GLY A 174 6.99 -18.80 4.07
N PRO A 175 6.58 -17.91 4.98
CA PRO A 175 5.38 -17.09 4.88
C PRO A 175 5.60 -15.86 3.98
N THR A 176 4.67 -15.60 3.06
CA THR A 176 4.67 -14.50 2.09
C THR A 176 4.23 -13.20 2.76
N ILE A 177 4.97 -12.76 3.77
CA ILE A 177 4.75 -11.55 4.57
C ILE A 177 6.11 -11.03 5.07
N ASP A 178 6.21 -9.75 5.41
CA ASP A 178 7.43 -9.21 6.03
C ASP A 178 7.62 -9.74 7.46
N THR A 179 8.48 -10.74 7.62
CA THR A 179 8.77 -11.36 8.92
C THR A 179 9.58 -10.47 9.87
N GLY A 180 10.13 -9.34 9.39
CA GLY A 180 10.71 -8.31 10.25
C GLY A 180 9.67 -7.58 11.10
N TYR A 181 8.41 -7.58 10.66
CA TYR A 181 7.26 -7.03 11.40
C TYR A 181 6.29 -8.12 11.88
N PHE A 182 6.19 -9.25 11.17
CA PHE A 182 5.27 -10.37 11.45
C PHE A 182 6.00 -11.72 11.64
N PRO A 183 6.91 -11.84 12.63
CA PRO A 183 7.88 -12.94 12.72
C PRO A 183 7.27 -14.35 12.89
N ASN A 184 6.17 -14.47 13.64
CA ASN A 184 5.56 -15.76 13.97
C ASN A 184 4.38 -16.13 13.07
N THR A 185 4.34 -15.60 11.84
CA THR A 185 3.30 -16.00 10.88
C THR A 185 3.49 -17.46 10.48
N GLN A 186 2.42 -18.24 10.49
CA GLN A 186 2.40 -19.58 9.93
C GLN A 186 2.25 -19.51 8.41
N ALA A 187 3.02 -20.32 7.69
CA ALA A 187 2.85 -20.44 6.24
C ALA A 187 1.66 -21.37 5.98
N SER A 188 0.45 -20.83 6.07
CA SER A 188 -0.81 -21.58 6.07
C SER A 188 -1.99 -20.66 5.74
N PHE A 189 -3.20 -21.19 5.75
CA PHE A 189 -4.45 -20.47 5.53
C PHE A 189 -4.87 -19.66 6.76
N TYR A 190 -5.24 -18.41 6.54
CA TYR A 190 -5.79 -17.50 7.55
C TYR A 190 -7.20 -17.07 7.18
N TRP A 191 -8.16 -17.25 8.09
CA TRP A 191 -9.54 -16.82 7.91
C TRP A 191 -9.66 -15.30 7.74
N SER A 192 -10.57 -14.90 6.86
CA SER A 192 -11.14 -13.56 6.80
C SER A 192 -12.59 -13.54 7.29
N SER A 193 -13.16 -12.36 7.51
CA SER A 193 -14.59 -12.16 7.80
C SER A 193 -15.49 -12.26 6.56
N THR A 194 -14.92 -12.48 5.38
CA THR A 194 -15.67 -12.45 4.12
C THR A 194 -16.28 -13.83 3.81
N THR A 195 -17.61 -13.95 3.85
CA THR A 195 -18.32 -15.17 3.43
C THR A 195 -18.23 -15.39 1.92
N TYR A 196 -18.15 -16.66 1.50
CA TYR A 196 -18.11 -17.00 0.07
C TYR A 196 -19.50 -16.97 -0.56
N ALA A 197 -19.77 -15.98 -1.42
CA ALA A 197 -21.11 -15.75 -1.98
C ALA A 197 -21.68 -16.93 -2.80
N LEU A 198 -20.83 -17.72 -3.46
CA LEU A 198 -21.30 -18.89 -4.23
C LEU A 198 -21.71 -20.06 -3.33
N ASN A 199 -21.05 -20.22 -2.18
CA ASN A 199 -21.38 -21.24 -1.18
C ASN A 199 -21.16 -20.69 0.24
N MET A 200 -22.24 -20.23 0.86
CA MET A 200 -22.21 -19.55 2.16
C MET A 200 -21.76 -20.43 3.33
N SER A 201 -21.68 -21.75 3.13
CA SER A 201 -21.06 -22.68 4.10
C SER A 201 -19.52 -22.59 4.11
N SER A 202 -18.95 -21.80 3.21
CA SER A 202 -17.52 -21.48 3.16
C SER A 202 -17.28 -20.00 3.43
N ALA A 203 -16.06 -19.68 3.85
CA ALA A 203 -15.56 -18.31 3.98
C ALA A 203 -14.23 -18.18 3.24
N TRP A 204 -13.90 -16.95 2.84
CA TRP A 204 -12.62 -16.61 2.24
C TRP A 204 -11.52 -16.52 3.28
N GLY A 205 -10.29 -16.70 2.82
CA GLY A 205 -9.08 -16.46 3.57
C GLY A 205 -7.88 -16.41 2.65
N VAL A 206 -6.72 -16.16 3.23
CA VAL A 206 -5.47 -15.96 2.51
C VAL A 206 -4.46 -17.01 2.93
N PHE A 207 -3.80 -17.61 1.95
CA PHE A 207 -2.71 -18.55 2.13
C PHE A 207 -1.38 -17.78 2.24
N PHE A 208 -0.76 -17.75 3.42
CA PHE A 208 0.57 -17.14 3.57
C PHE A 208 1.71 -18.06 3.11
N ASP A 209 1.48 -19.32 2.73
CA ASP A 209 2.50 -20.17 2.12
C ASP A 209 2.79 -19.81 0.65
N TYR A 210 1.86 -19.18 -0.06
CA TYR A 210 2.07 -18.73 -1.44
C TYR A 210 1.39 -17.40 -1.85
N GLY A 211 0.64 -16.76 -0.96
CA GLY A 211 0.11 -15.40 -1.11
C GLY A 211 -1.26 -15.25 -1.79
N GLY A 212 -1.87 -16.34 -2.25
CA GLY A 212 -3.19 -16.29 -2.89
C GLY A 212 -4.35 -16.36 -1.90
N ASP A 213 -5.51 -15.84 -2.29
CA ASP A 213 -6.77 -16.07 -1.59
C ASP A 213 -7.45 -17.37 -2.05
N SER A 214 -8.30 -17.91 -1.17
CA SER A 214 -9.15 -19.05 -1.47
C SER A 214 -10.28 -19.14 -0.45
N ASN A 215 -11.18 -20.10 -0.61
CA ASN A 215 -12.23 -20.37 0.36
C ASN A 215 -12.11 -21.76 0.95
N ASN A 216 -12.56 -21.91 2.19
CA ASN A 216 -12.66 -23.18 2.88
C ASN A 216 -14.01 -23.28 3.61
N PHE A 217 -14.45 -24.50 3.87
CA PHE A 217 -15.67 -24.71 4.66
C PHE A 217 -15.50 -24.20 6.10
N LYS A 218 -16.54 -23.53 6.61
CA LYS A 218 -16.54 -22.87 7.93
C LYS A 218 -16.26 -23.81 9.12
N TYR A 219 -16.44 -25.13 8.93
CA TYR A 219 -16.16 -26.14 9.96
C TYR A 219 -14.68 -26.52 10.11
N TYR A 220 -13.79 -26.08 9.20
CA TYR A 220 -12.35 -26.34 9.34
C TYR A 220 -11.73 -25.40 10.36
N SER A 221 -10.82 -25.93 11.19
CA SER A 221 -10.02 -25.11 12.11
C SER A 221 -8.76 -24.60 11.40
N LEU A 222 -8.68 -23.30 11.14
CA LEU A 222 -7.57 -22.64 10.42
C LEU A 222 -7.07 -21.41 11.19
N HIS A 223 -5.94 -20.82 10.78
CA HIS A 223 -5.34 -19.72 11.52
C HIS A 223 -6.14 -18.42 11.39
N VAL A 224 -5.88 -17.47 12.29
CA VAL A 224 -6.54 -16.15 12.34
C VAL A 224 -5.51 -15.09 12.67
N ARG A 225 -5.77 -13.84 12.28
CA ARG A 225 -5.05 -12.65 12.75
C ARG A 225 -6.07 -11.53 12.88
N ALA A 226 -6.06 -10.81 14.00
CA ALA A 226 -6.97 -9.68 14.17
C ALA A 226 -6.41 -8.39 13.55
N VAL A 227 -7.33 -7.53 13.14
CA VAL A 227 -7.05 -6.17 12.63
C VAL A 227 -7.96 -5.17 13.34
N ARG A 228 -7.56 -3.90 13.35
CA ARG A 228 -8.39 -2.77 13.76
C ARG A 228 -8.06 -1.51 12.94
N GLY A 229 -8.95 -0.51 13.03
CA GLY A 229 -8.89 0.73 12.24
C GLY A 229 -10.00 0.82 11.19
N GLY A 230 -10.05 1.94 10.46
CA GLY A 230 -11.05 2.19 9.42
C GLY A 230 -11.01 1.11 8.34
N GLN A 231 -12.17 0.74 7.79
CA GLN A 231 -12.26 -0.25 6.71
C GLN A 231 -11.61 0.33 5.44
N ALA A 232 -10.34 0.02 5.21
CA ALA A 232 -9.66 0.36 3.97
C ALA A 232 -10.23 -0.51 2.83
N GLY A 233 -10.70 0.11 1.75
CA GLY A 233 -10.83 -0.54 0.44
C GLY A 233 -12.00 -1.49 0.19
N SER A 234 -13.22 -1.25 0.72
CA SER A 234 -14.41 -2.02 0.29
C SER A 234 -15.71 -1.23 0.11
N SER A 235 -15.67 0.10 0.14
CA SER A 235 -16.80 0.87 -0.35
C SER A 235 -16.73 0.94 -1.87
N ASN A 236 -17.61 0.22 -2.59
CA ASN A 236 -17.83 0.24 -4.05
C ASN A 236 -18.22 1.65 -4.56
N ASN A 237 -17.37 2.66 -4.32
CA ASN A 237 -17.63 4.06 -4.56
C ASN A 237 -16.96 4.46 -5.87
N TYR A 238 -17.69 4.22 -6.96
CA TYR A 238 -17.22 4.51 -8.30
C TYR A 238 -17.87 5.77 -8.85
N THR A 239 -17.15 6.47 -9.73
CA THR A 239 -17.65 7.57 -10.56
C THR A 239 -17.35 7.25 -12.01
N ASP A 240 -18.39 7.19 -12.85
CA ASP A 240 -18.21 7.12 -14.31
C ASP A 240 -17.84 8.51 -14.82
N ASN A 241 -16.71 8.61 -15.52
CA ASN A 241 -16.20 9.89 -16.03
C ASN A 241 -16.80 10.26 -17.40
N GLY A 242 -17.61 9.39 -18.00
CA GLY A 242 -18.29 9.62 -19.29
C GLY A 242 -17.36 9.57 -20.51
N ASP A 243 -16.12 9.15 -20.34
CA ASP A 243 -15.07 9.11 -21.36
C ASP A 243 -14.50 7.69 -21.56
N GLY A 244 -15.21 6.67 -21.08
CA GLY A 244 -14.78 5.27 -21.07
C GLY A 244 -13.88 4.89 -19.89
N THR A 245 -13.79 5.76 -18.87
CA THR A 245 -13.05 5.50 -17.63
C THR A 245 -13.94 5.59 -16.39
N VAL A 246 -13.56 4.86 -15.34
CA VAL A 246 -14.23 4.84 -14.04
C VAL A 246 -13.23 5.17 -12.95
N THR A 247 -13.52 6.18 -12.14
CA THR A 247 -12.74 6.50 -10.95
C THR A 247 -13.26 5.70 -9.76
N ASP A 248 -12.39 4.92 -9.13
CA ASP A 248 -12.62 4.37 -7.81
C ASP A 248 -12.21 5.41 -6.76
N THR A 249 -13.21 6.05 -6.16
CA THR A 249 -12.99 7.10 -5.16
C THR A 249 -12.52 6.55 -3.81
N SER A 250 -12.58 5.23 -3.59
CA SER A 250 -12.06 4.61 -2.37
C SER A 250 -10.54 4.44 -2.42
N THR A 251 -9.99 4.11 -3.59
CA THR A 251 -8.55 3.88 -3.80
C THR A 251 -7.83 5.06 -4.47
N GLY A 252 -8.58 5.94 -5.13
CA GLY A 252 -8.04 7.00 -5.98
C GLY A 252 -7.55 6.50 -7.35
N LEU A 253 -7.77 5.22 -7.67
CA LEU A 253 -7.42 4.63 -8.96
C LEU A 253 -8.43 5.00 -10.03
N VAL A 254 -7.97 5.13 -11.27
CA VAL A 254 -8.84 5.28 -12.44
C VAL A 254 -8.67 4.06 -13.34
N TRP A 255 -9.79 3.51 -13.76
CA TRP A 255 -9.87 2.24 -14.45
C TRP A 255 -10.42 2.41 -15.85
N GLN A 256 -9.90 1.61 -16.79
CA GLN A 256 -10.58 1.38 -18.04
C GLN A 256 -11.96 0.77 -17.75
N GLN A 257 -13.03 1.34 -18.31
CA GLN A 257 -14.39 0.86 -18.07
C GLN A 257 -14.71 -0.44 -18.82
N ALA A 258 -14.31 -0.54 -20.08
CA ALA A 258 -14.55 -1.71 -20.93
C ALA A 258 -13.56 -2.85 -20.65
N THR A 259 -13.96 -4.09 -20.95
CA THR A 259 -13.04 -5.23 -21.03
C THR A 259 -12.30 -5.19 -22.36
N ALA A 260 -10.97 -5.25 -22.33
CA ALA A 260 -10.17 -5.40 -23.53
C ALA A 260 -9.97 -6.88 -23.89
N ASN A 261 -9.90 -7.19 -25.19
CA ASN A 261 -9.80 -8.56 -25.72
C ASN A 261 -8.69 -9.39 -25.06
N SER A 262 -8.94 -10.68 -24.89
CA SER A 262 -7.96 -11.64 -24.36
C SER A 262 -6.66 -11.67 -25.17
N ARG A 263 -5.52 -11.80 -24.47
CA ARG A 263 -4.16 -11.78 -25.04
C ARG A 263 -3.12 -12.35 -24.07
N SER A 264 -1.89 -12.60 -24.56
CA SER A 264 -0.76 -13.00 -23.70
C SER A 264 -0.38 -11.92 -22.69
N TRP A 265 0.37 -12.29 -21.67
CA TRP A 265 0.80 -11.36 -20.62
C TRP A 265 1.67 -10.22 -21.18
N GLU A 266 2.61 -10.52 -22.09
CA GLU A 266 3.44 -9.51 -22.75
C GLU A 266 2.59 -8.54 -23.60
N GLU A 267 1.61 -9.06 -24.35
CA GLU A 267 0.67 -8.23 -25.11
C GLU A 267 -0.24 -7.39 -24.19
N ALA A 268 -0.57 -7.89 -23.00
CA ALA A 268 -1.33 -7.15 -21.99
C ALA A 268 -0.58 -5.94 -21.45
N LEU A 269 0.71 -6.11 -21.15
CA LEU A 269 1.61 -5.02 -20.77
C LEU A 269 1.69 -3.97 -21.88
N SER A 270 1.98 -4.42 -23.12
CA SER A 270 2.11 -3.54 -24.28
C SER A 270 0.82 -2.77 -24.59
N TYR A 271 -0.33 -3.44 -24.51
CA TYR A 271 -1.62 -2.79 -24.69
C TYR A 271 -1.84 -1.66 -23.68
N CYS A 272 -1.59 -1.91 -22.39
CA CYS A 272 -1.81 -0.89 -21.38
C CYS A 272 -0.87 0.29 -21.59
N ALA A 273 0.42 0.03 -21.84
CA ALA A 273 1.43 1.07 -22.05
C ALA A 273 1.20 1.93 -23.30
N THR A 274 0.40 1.47 -24.26
CA THR A 274 0.08 2.20 -25.50
C THR A 274 -1.36 2.72 -25.56
N LEU A 275 -2.16 2.45 -24.52
CA LEU A 275 -3.55 2.86 -24.45
C LEU A 275 -3.66 4.38 -24.34
N ASN A 276 -4.48 4.97 -25.23
CA ASN A 276 -4.94 6.35 -25.11
C ASN A 276 -6.45 6.33 -24.86
N LEU A 277 -6.85 6.68 -23.64
CA LEU A 277 -8.24 6.62 -23.17
C LEU A 277 -8.51 7.75 -22.18
N GLY A 278 -9.65 8.43 -22.32
CA GLY A 278 -10.02 9.57 -21.47
C GLY A 278 -9.02 10.75 -21.55
N ASN A 279 -8.32 10.92 -22.68
CA ASN A 279 -7.20 11.85 -22.87
C ASN A 279 -5.97 11.56 -21.97
N ASN A 280 -5.81 10.32 -21.51
CA ASN A 280 -4.68 9.88 -20.70
C ASN A 280 -3.88 8.78 -21.41
N THR A 281 -2.56 8.77 -21.17
CA THR A 281 -1.58 7.88 -21.83
C THR A 281 -0.66 7.16 -20.84
N ASP A 282 -0.90 7.30 -19.54
CA ASP A 282 -0.14 6.73 -18.41
C ASP A 282 -0.81 5.45 -17.87
N TRP A 283 -1.49 4.72 -18.74
CA TRP A 283 -2.16 3.47 -18.42
C TRP A 283 -1.16 2.34 -18.22
N ARG A 284 -1.44 1.45 -17.28
CA ARG A 284 -0.63 0.27 -16.98
C ARG A 284 -1.51 -0.93 -16.64
N LEU A 285 -0.91 -2.11 -16.71
CA LEU A 285 -1.53 -3.33 -16.22
C LEU A 285 -1.56 -3.26 -14.68
N PRO A 286 -2.71 -3.54 -14.03
CA PRO A 286 -2.83 -3.42 -12.58
C PRO A 286 -2.01 -4.47 -11.86
N THR A 287 -1.50 -4.15 -10.68
CA THR A 287 -0.96 -5.19 -9.79
C THR A 287 -2.09 -6.11 -9.31
N ILE A 288 -1.73 -7.27 -8.75
CA ILE A 288 -2.73 -8.20 -8.20
C ILE A 288 -3.62 -7.55 -7.13
N ARG A 289 -3.05 -6.69 -6.30
CA ARG A 289 -3.79 -5.99 -5.24
C ARG A 289 -4.73 -4.93 -5.78
N GLU A 290 -4.30 -4.20 -6.80
CA GLU A 290 -5.16 -3.20 -7.44
C GLU A 290 -6.34 -3.87 -8.14
N LEU A 291 -6.11 -4.94 -8.91
CA LEU A 291 -7.22 -5.61 -9.57
C LEU A 291 -8.17 -6.27 -8.57
N ARG A 292 -7.64 -6.85 -7.49
CA ARG A 292 -8.45 -7.39 -6.39
C ARG A 292 -9.33 -6.33 -5.71
N SER A 293 -8.91 -5.06 -5.67
CA SER A 293 -9.73 -3.98 -5.11
C SER A 293 -11.06 -3.74 -5.86
N LEU A 294 -11.18 -4.24 -7.10
CA LEU A 294 -12.45 -4.21 -7.86
C LEU A 294 -13.38 -5.40 -7.57
N VAL A 295 -12.89 -6.43 -6.88
CA VAL A 295 -13.67 -7.64 -6.62
C VAL A 295 -14.78 -7.34 -5.62
N ASP A 296 -16.02 -7.62 -6.03
CA ASP A 296 -17.18 -7.57 -5.16
C ASP A 296 -17.50 -8.98 -4.66
N TYR A 297 -16.97 -9.33 -3.49
CA TYR A 297 -17.12 -10.66 -2.89
C TYR A 297 -18.55 -11.02 -2.47
N ASN A 298 -19.51 -10.10 -2.57
CA ASN A 298 -20.95 -10.38 -2.32
C ASN A 298 -21.68 -10.92 -3.56
N ARG A 299 -21.00 -11.01 -4.70
CA ARG A 299 -21.58 -11.48 -5.96
C ARG A 299 -20.62 -12.37 -6.73
N TYR A 300 -21.16 -13.04 -7.73
CA TYR A 300 -20.41 -13.90 -8.63
C TYR A 300 -21.03 -13.81 -10.03
N ASN A 301 -20.26 -14.19 -11.04
CA ASN A 301 -20.62 -14.22 -12.45
C ASN A 301 -21.20 -12.91 -13.01
N PRO A 302 -20.42 -11.81 -13.08
CA PRO A 302 -19.07 -11.66 -12.55
C PRO A 302 -19.04 -11.01 -11.15
N ALA A 303 -17.95 -11.26 -10.40
CA ALA A 303 -17.65 -10.74 -9.07
C ALA A 303 -17.14 -9.28 -9.10
N ILE A 304 -17.88 -8.37 -9.72
CA ILE A 304 -17.53 -6.95 -9.86
C ILE A 304 -18.80 -6.08 -9.96
N ASN A 305 -18.69 -4.78 -9.68
CA ASN A 305 -19.80 -3.85 -9.87
C ASN A 305 -20.14 -3.61 -11.35
N MET A 306 -21.14 -4.35 -11.84
CA MET A 306 -21.62 -4.30 -13.23
C MET A 306 -22.35 -3.01 -13.63
N VAL A 307 -22.67 -2.12 -12.69
CA VAL A 307 -23.25 -0.80 -13.02
C VAL A 307 -22.18 0.09 -13.65
N TYR A 308 -20.96 0.06 -13.11
CA TYR A 308 -19.85 0.88 -13.59
C TYR A 308 -18.97 0.13 -14.59
N PHE A 309 -18.77 -1.16 -14.41
CA PHE A 309 -17.96 -2.00 -15.30
C PHE A 309 -18.87 -2.83 -16.23
N THR A 310 -19.70 -2.14 -17.01
CA THR A 310 -20.68 -2.77 -17.89
C THR A 310 -20.02 -3.68 -18.93
N GLY A 311 -20.59 -4.86 -19.16
CA GLY A 311 -20.08 -5.81 -20.15
C GLY A 311 -18.82 -6.57 -19.72
N THR A 312 -18.44 -6.51 -18.44
CA THR A 312 -17.35 -7.32 -17.91
C THR A 312 -17.63 -8.80 -18.13
N LEU A 313 -16.67 -9.48 -18.76
CA LEU A 313 -16.73 -10.93 -18.98
C LEU A 313 -16.38 -11.65 -17.66
N SER A 314 -17.16 -12.69 -17.32
CA SER A 314 -16.84 -13.62 -16.22
C SER A 314 -15.73 -14.57 -16.65
N SER A 315 -14.48 -14.14 -16.51
CA SER A 315 -13.28 -14.84 -16.95
C SER A 315 -12.06 -14.33 -16.17
N TYR A 316 -10.86 -14.81 -16.53
CA TYR A 316 -9.59 -14.37 -15.94
C TYR A 316 -9.13 -13.04 -16.55
N TYR A 317 -8.50 -12.23 -15.71
CA TYR A 317 -7.92 -10.93 -16.05
C TYR A 317 -6.48 -10.85 -15.59
N TRP A 318 -5.60 -10.46 -16.49
CA TRP A 318 -4.17 -10.34 -16.21
C TRP A 318 -3.87 -9.25 -15.19
N THR A 319 -2.85 -9.50 -14.37
CA THR A 319 -2.19 -8.52 -13.51
C THR A 319 -0.72 -8.41 -13.89
N SER A 320 -0.05 -7.33 -13.50
CA SER A 320 1.38 -7.09 -13.76
C SER A 320 2.31 -7.83 -12.79
N THR A 321 1.76 -8.47 -11.75
CA THR A 321 2.51 -9.17 -10.71
C THR A 321 2.94 -10.56 -11.21
N THR A 322 4.26 -10.79 -11.29
CA THR A 322 4.82 -12.12 -11.62
C THR A 322 4.66 -13.07 -10.42
N ASP A 323 4.40 -14.36 -10.67
CA ASP A 323 4.47 -15.38 -9.61
C ASP A 323 5.91 -15.58 -9.15
N ALA A 324 6.21 -15.27 -7.88
CA ALA A 324 7.56 -15.38 -7.33
C ALA A 324 8.11 -16.81 -7.29
N TYR A 325 7.23 -17.83 -7.27
CA TYR A 325 7.64 -19.22 -7.29
C TYR A 325 8.05 -19.67 -8.70
N SER A 326 7.10 -19.65 -9.64
CA SER A 326 7.32 -20.17 -11.00
C SER A 326 8.12 -19.21 -11.88
N LYS A 327 7.85 -17.89 -11.81
CA LYS A 327 8.38 -16.82 -12.69
C LYS A 327 8.01 -16.94 -14.17
N TYR A 328 7.72 -18.15 -14.65
CA TYR A 328 7.06 -18.42 -15.94
C TYR A 328 5.60 -17.98 -15.95
N GLY A 329 4.98 -17.89 -14.76
CA GLY A 329 3.60 -17.46 -14.60
C GLY A 329 3.48 -16.03 -14.06
N ALA A 330 2.29 -15.48 -14.21
CA ALA A 330 1.86 -14.23 -13.61
C ALA A 330 0.53 -14.45 -12.88
N TRP A 331 0.21 -13.57 -11.94
CA TRP A 331 -1.06 -13.62 -11.25
C TRP A 331 -2.20 -13.13 -12.15
N SER A 332 -3.36 -13.75 -12.02
CA SER A 332 -4.60 -13.32 -12.65
C SER A 332 -5.74 -13.34 -11.62
N ILE A 333 -6.81 -12.57 -11.87
CA ILE A 333 -8.03 -12.60 -11.06
C ILE A 333 -9.15 -13.25 -11.88
N GLY A 334 -9.76 -14.29 -11.33
CA GLY A 334 -10.95 -14.94 -11.86
C GLY A 334 -12.21 -14.18 -11.47
N LEU A 335 -12.75 -13.34 -12.35
CA LEU A 335 -13.97 -12.58 -12.06
C LEU A 335 -15.25 -13.45 -12.07
N TYR A 336 -15.17 -14.77 -12.15
CA TYR A 336 -16.34 -15.63 -11.90
C TYR A 336 -16.77 -15.53 -10.43
N ASN A 337 -15.84 -15.58 -9.50
CA ASN A 337 -16.10 -15.56 -8.06
C ASN A 337 -15.10 -14.68 -7.28
N GLY A 338 -14.10 -14.12 -7.95
CA GLY A 338 -13.12 -13.20 -7.39
C GLY A 338 -11.84 -13.87 -6.89
N ASP A 339 -11.56 -15.12 -7.28
CA ASP A 339 -10.40 -15.86 -6.82
C ASP A 339 -9.10 -15.46 -7.53
N ASP A 340 -7.99 -15.64 -6.83
CA ASP A 340 -6.65 -15.54 -7.41
C ASP A 340 -6.27 -16.81 -8.19
N SER A 341 -5.59 -16.61 -9.32
CA SER A 341 -4.93 -17.68 -10.08
C SER A 341 -3.50 -17.31 -10.44
N LYS A 342 -2.71 -18.33 -10.78
CA LYS A 342 -1.34 -18.23 -11.32
C LYS A 342 -1.32 -18.97 -12.65
N ASP A 343 -1.16 -18.23 -13.73
CA ASP A 343 -1.28 -18.74 -15.09
C ASP A 343 0.00 -18.46 -15.88
N PHE A 344 0.29 -19.24 -16.92
CA PHE A 344 1.53 -19.08 -17.68
C PHE A 344 1.49 -17.80 -18.52
N LYS A 345 2.62 -17.11 -18.67
CA LYS A 345 2.66 -15.80 -19.37
C LYS A 345 2.26 -15.87 -20.86
N ASP A 346 2.23 -17.06 -21.46
CA ASP A 346 1.75 -17.32 -22.82
C ASP A 346 0.26 -17.69 -22.91
N ASP A 347 -0.42 -17.90 -21.77
CA ASP A 347 -1.88 -18.05 -21.71
C ASP A 347 -2.59 -16.74 -22.14
N SER A 348 -3.86 -16.85 -22.52
CA SER A 348 -4.65 -15.69 -22.97
C SER A 348 -5.72 -15.31 -21.94
N HIS A 349 -5.58 -14.12 -21.34
CA HIS A 349 -6.56 -13.55 -20.42
C HIS A 349 -6.96 -12.12 -20.80
N ASN A 350 -8.09 -11.68 -20.27
CA ASN A 350 -8.64 -10.35 -20.52
C ASN A 350 -7.81 -9.28 -19.82
N VAL A 351 -7.97 -8.04 -20.24
CA VAL A 351 -7.20 -6.91 -19.70
C VAL A 351 -8.13 -5.78 -19.29
N ARG A 352 -7.85 -5.20 -18.13
CA ARG A 352 -8.43 -3.94 -17.67
C ARG A 352 -7.28 -3.06 -17.20
N ALA A 353 -6.99 -2.00 -17.95
CA ALA A 353 -5.92 -1.08 -17.59
C ALA A 353 -6.32 -0.23 -16.37
N VAL A 354 -5.32 0.15 -15.58
CA VAL A 354 -5.44 1.07 -14.45
C VAL A 354 -4.46 2.23 -14.62
N ARG A 355 -4.74 3.34 -13.98
CA ARG A 355 -3.82 4.46 -13.80
C ARG A 355 -4.04 5.12 -12.43
N GLY A 356 -3.10 5.99 -12.05
CA GLY A 356 -3.10 6.64 -10.75
C GLY A 356 -2.62 5.71 -9.64
N GLY A 357 -2.95 6.07 -8.39
CA GLY A 357 -2.52 5.36 -7.19
C GLY A 357 -1.07 5.63 -6.78
N GLN A 358 -0.24 6.18 -7.67
CA GLN A 358 1.11 6.62 -7.32
C GLN A 358 0.96 7.92 -6.53
N ALA A 359 1.75 8.08 -5.47
CA ALA A 359 1.86 9.39 -4.82
C ALA A 359 2.35 10.41 -5.86
N ASN A 360 2.07 11.69 -5.61
CA ASN A 360 2.85 12.74 -6.23
C ASN A 360 4.35 12.50 -5.96
N SER A 361 5.24 13.06 -6.77
CA SER A 361 6.68 12.92 -6.51
C SER A 361 7.00 13.26 -5.06
N THR A 362 7.67 12.35 -4.36
CA THR A 362 8.10 12.53 -2.98
C THR A 362 9.62 12.53 -2.92
N PRO A 363 10.26 13.71 -3.05
CA PRO A 363 11.64 13.88 -2.61
C PRO A 363 11.77 13.43 -1.15
N SER A 364 12.92 12.86 -0.82
CA SER A 364 13.31 12.52 0.54
C SER A 364 14.73 12.99 0.77
N ILE A 365 14.97 13.71 1.86
CA ILE A 365 16.30 14.13 2.28
C ILE A 365 16.49 13.85 3.77
N LYS A 366 17.60 13.20 4.12
CA LYS A 366 17.89 12.78 5.51
C LYS A 366 19.29 13.21 5.91
N ALA A 367 19.45 13.53 7.20
CA ALA A 367 20.74 13.81 7.81
C ALA A 367 21.07 12.71 8.82
N ASN A 368 22.22 12.06 8.65
CA ASN A 368 22.65 10.90 9.45
C ASN A 368 21.57 9.81 9.56
N GLY A 369 20.80 9.60 8.47
CA GLY A 369 19.72 8.62 8.39
C GLY A 369 18.38 9.06 9.00
N GLN A 370 18.26 10.29 9.50
CA GLN A 370 17.04 10.82 10.12
C GLN A 370 16.42 11.95 9.29
N ASN A 371 15.09 12.09 9.36
CA ASN A 371 14.34 13.19 8.72
C ASN A 371 14.53 14.54 9.45
N GLY A 372 15.21 14.54 10.60
CA GLY A 372 15.52 15.72 11.41
C GLY A 372 14.32 16.34 12.15
N PRO A 373 14.54 17.50 12.82
CA PRO A 373 15.83 18.15 13.04
C PRO A 373 16.80 17.26 13.83
N ILE A 374 18.09 17.33 13.51
CA ILE A 374 19.15 16.67 14.30
C ILE A 374 20.07 17.69 14.94
N THR A 375 20.63 17.34 16.11
CA THR A 375 21.69 18.11 16.77
C THR A 375 22.97 17.29 16.78
N VAL A 376 24.07 17.87 16.32
CA VAL A 376 25.39 17.23 16.25
C VAL A 376 26.44 18.11 16.92
N SER A 377 27.38 17.50 17.63
CA SER A 377 28.52 18.22 18.19
C SER A 377 29.54 18.59 17.11
N SER A 378 30.17 19.76 17.27
CA SER A 378 31.22 20.26 16.39
C SER A 378 32.31 19.21 16.18
N GLY A 379 32.74 19.04 14.92
CA GLY A 379 33.70 17.99 14.53
C GLY A 379 33.08 16.61 14.26
N THR A 380 31.80 16.39 14.57
CA THR A 380 31.09 15.17 14.15
C THR A 380 30.71 15.27 12.66
N PRO A 381 31.02 14.26 11.83
CA PRO A 381 30.59 14.26 10.43
C PRO A 381 29.06 14.24 10.28
N VAL A 382 28.58 14.96 9.28
CA VAL A 382 27.19 14.97 8.84
C VAL A 382 27.14 14.37 7.44
N SER A 383 26.34 13.32 7.29
CA SER A 383 26.02 12.69 6.02
C SER A 383 24.60 13.06 5.61
N ILE A 384 24.44 13.64 4.42
CA ILE A 384 23.13 13.94 3.83
C ILE A 384 22.87 12.97 2.71
N THR A 385 21.75 12.27 2.77
CA THR A 385 21.26 11.41 1.69
C THR A 385 20.01 12.00 1.07
N ALA A 386 19.90 11.93 -0.26
CA ALA A 386 18.71 12.33 -0.99
C ALA A 386 18.20 11.18 -1.88
N GLY A 387 16.89 10.98 -1.92
CA GLY A 387 16.20 10.00 -2.75
C GLY A 387 14.90 10.58 -3.31
N LEU A 388 14.39 10.02 -4.40
CA LEU A 388 13.13 10.43 -5.03
C LEU A 388 12.32 9.16 -5.29
N ALA A 389 11.05 9.16 -4.87
CA ALA A 389 10.04 8.34 -5.52
C ALA A 389 9.28 9.25 -6.49
N SER A 390 9.44 9.04 -7.79
CA SER A 390 8.89 9.93 -8.83
C SER A 390 7.37 9.84 -8.95
N GLY A 391 6.78 8.72 -8.54
CA GLY A 391 5.33 8.54 -8.47
C GLY A 391 4.63 8.78 -9.82
N ASN A 392 3.50 9.51 -9.80
CA ASN A 392 2.73 9.86 -11.02
C ASN A 392 3.51 10.73 -12.02
N GLU A 393 4.63 11.30 -11.57
CA GLU A 393 5.43 12.22 -12.37
C GLU A 393 6.60 11.50 -13.06
N ASN A 394 6.73 10.18 -12.88
CA ASN A 394 7.78 9.39 -13.49
C ASN A 394 7.80 9.57 -15.03
N GLY A 395 8.97 9.89 -15.57
CA GLY A 395 9.19 10.17 -16.98
C GLY A 395 8.80 11.59 -17.43
N LYS A 396 8.13 12.40 -16.59
CA LYS A 396 7.84 13.80 -16.94
C LYS A 396 9.09 14.66 -16.78
N LEU A 397 9.30 15.57 -17.72
CA LEU A 397 10.42 16.51 -17.68
C LEU A 397 10.24 17.48 -16.52
N ALA A 398 11.29 17.67 -15.71
CA ALA A 398 11.29 18.50 -14.52
C ALA A 398 12.66 19.15 -14.29
N ASP A 399 12.70 20.20 -13.47
CA ASP A 399 13.91 20.81 -12.95
C ASP A 399 14.27 20.24 -11.58
N TRP A 400 15.51 19.80 -11.43
CA TRP A 400 16.05 19.21 -10.20
C TRP A 400 16.86 20.24 -9.44
N TRP A 401 16.66 20.28 -8.12
CA TRP A 401 17.31 21.24 -7.23
C TRP A 401 17.81 20.56 -5.96
N LEU A 402 19.11 20.74 -5.67
CA LEU A 402 19.72 20.35 -4.40
C LEU A 402 20.41 21.57 -3.82
N ALA A 403 19.96 22.01 -2.65
CA ALA A 403 20.44 23.24 -2.02
C ALA A 403 20.57 23.09 -0.51
N TYR A 404 21.37 23.93 0.12
CA TYR A 404 21.32 24.14 1.55
C TYR A 404 21.47 25.61 1.93
N SER A 405 20.80 26.01 3.01
CA SER A 405 21.07 27.28 3.69
C SER A 405 22.03 27.05 4.83
N SER A 406 22.96 27.98 5.02
CA SER A 406 23.93 28.00 6.11
C SER A 406 24.00 29.41 6.72
N PRO A 407 24.71 29.61 7.85
CA PRO A 407 24.95 30.95 8.39
C PRO A 407 25.68 31.89 7.40
N ALA A 408 26.41 31.34 6.43
CA ALA A 408 27.12 32.10 5.41
C ALA A 408 26.26 32.42 4.16
N GLY A 409 25.04 31.88 4.08
CA GLY A 409 24.14 32.02 2.94
C GLY A 409 23.78 30.69 2.27
N TRP A 410 23.25 30.79 1.06
CA TRP A 410 22.78 29.67 0.26
C TRP A 410 23.89 29.04 -0.59
N TYR A 411 23.80 27.73 -0.75
CA TYR A 411 24.65 26.94 -1.64
C TYR A 411 23.78 25.91 -2.36
N SER A 412 24.15 25.56 -3.59
CA SER A 412 23.47 24.55 -4.38
C SER A 412 24.46 23.64 -5.10
N LEU A 413 24.04 22.41 -5.35
CA LEU A 413 24.81 21.45 -6.14
C LEU A 413 24.56 21.70 -7.63
N ASN A 414 25.64 21.79 -8.41
CA ASN A 414 25.59 21.82 -9.88
C ASN A 414 26.74 20.99 -10.47
N SER A 415 27.01 21.15 -11.77
CA SER A 415 28.08 20.43 -12.49
C SER A 415 29.50 20.65 -11.91
N ASN A 416 29.72 21.71 -11.13
CA ASN A 416 31.00 22.04 -10.51
C ASN A 416 31.06 21.67 -9.01
N GLY A 417 30.04 20.96 -8.49
CA GLY A 417 29.89 20.66 -7.07
C GLY A 417 29.05 21.72 -6.34
N TRP A 418 29.28 21.86 -5.03
CA TRP A 418 28.56 22.81 -4.20
C TRP A 418 29.09 24.23 -4.42
N THR A 419 28.25 25.13 -4.95
CA THR A 419 28.62 26.52 -5.23
C THR A 419 27.68 27.50 -4.52
N PRO A 420 28.13 28.72 -4.17
CA PRO A 420 27.26 29.75 -3.59
C PRO A 420 26.06 30.10 -4.49
N GLY A 421 24.92 30.38 -3.87
CA GLY A 421 23.66 30.73 -4.53
C GLY A 421 22.71 29.55 -4.72
N ILE A 422 21.59 29.80 -5.40
CA ILE A 422 20.59 28.81 -5.78
C ILE A 422 20.70 28.65 -7.30
N ASN A 423 21.22 27.50 -7.73
CA ASN A 423 21.45 27.17 -9.13
C ASN A 423 20.77 25.84 -9.45
N LEU A 424 20.26 25.74 -10.69
CA LEU A 424 19.67 24.51 -11.21
C LEU A 424 20.70 23.37 -11.20
N LEU A 425 20.32 22.20 -10.71
CA LEU A 425 21.16 21.01 -10.78
C LEU A 425 21.09 20.40 -12.19
N ALA A 426 19.88 20.11 -12.66
CA ALA A 426 19.63 19.51 -13.96
C ALA A 426 18.18 19.72 -14.39
N GLN A 427 17.95 19.76 -15.70
CA GLN A 427 16.62 19.59 -16.29
C GLN A 427 16.54 18.22 -16.94
N TYR A 428 15.73 17.32 -16.41
CA TYR A 428 15.73 15.91 -16.82
C TYR A 428 14.41 15.21 -16.47
N PRO A 429 13.94 14.23 -17.28
CA PRO A 429 12.80 13.40 -16.92
C PRO A 429 12.92 12.82 -15.52
N LEU A 430 11.85 12.83 -14.74
CA LEU A 430 11.85 12.26 -13.40
C LEU A 430 12.01 10.75 -13.45
N PHE A 431 12.81 10.22 -12.54
CA PHE A 431 12.95 8.79 -12.30
C PHE A 431 13.20 8.55 -10.82
N SER A 432 12.76 7.40 -10.31
CA SER A 432 13.00 7.06 -8.91
C SER A 432 14.48 6.85 -8.67
N ILE A 433 15.00 7.44 -7.59
CA ILE A 433 16.37 7.23 -7.11
C ILE A 433 16.33 6.75 -5.67
N SER A 434 16.96 5.60 -5.41
CA SER A 434 17.23 5.17 -4.05
C SER A 434 18.13 6.20 -3.34
N PRO A 435 18.00 6.37 -2.00
CA PRO A 435 18.76 7.37 -1.28
C PRO A 435 20.27 7.26 -1.54
N VAL A 436 20.85 8.34 -2.07
CA VAL A 436 22.29 8.45 -2.35
C VAL A 436 22.91 9.54 -1.49
N ALA A 437 24.15 9.33 -1.03
CA ALA A 437 24.88 10.35 -0.28
C ALA A 437 25.26 11.52 -1.20
N ILE A 438 24.77 12.73 -0.88
CA ILE A 438 25.02 13.97 -1.65
C ILE A 438 25.96 14.93 -0.93
N TYR A 439 26.17 14.72 0.37
CA TYR A 439 27.10 15.48 1.19
C TYR A 439 27.62 14.58 2.32
N SER A 440 28.92 14.64 2.60
CA SER A 440 29.52 13.92 3.73
C SER A 440 30.76 14.66 4.20
N SER A 441 30.63 15.49 5.23
CA SER A 441 31.74 16.25 5.82
C SER A 441 31.38 16.76 7.22
N THR A 442 32.33 17.39 7.91
CA THR A 442 32.04 18.18 9.11
C THR A 442 31.49 19.55 8.71
N LEU A 443 30.54 20.06 9.51
CA LEU A 443 29.96 21.39 9.35
C LEU A 443 30.46 22.31 10.47
N PRO A 444 30.75 23.59 10.19
CA PRO A 444 30.95 24.59 11.23
C PRO A 444 29.73 24.74 12.14
N VAL A 445 29.94 25.24 13.35
CA VAL A 445 28.86 25.56 14.31
C VAL A 445 27.83 26.49 13.65
N GLY A 446 26.55 26.14 13.79
CA GLY A 446 25.45 26.89 13.20
C GLY A 446 24.28 26.01 12.78
N ASP A 447 23.25 26.67 12.24
CA ASP A 447 22.02 26.04 11.77
C ASP A 447 22.05 25.88 10.25
N TYR A 448 21.70 24.68 9.80
CA TYR A 448 21.66 24.33 8.38
C TYR A 448 20.32 23.71 8.03
N ALA A 449 19.85 23.99 6.82
CA ALA A 449 18.71 23.32 6.21
C ALA A 449 19.12 22.83 4.84
N PHE A 450 19.02 21.52 4.61
CA PHE A 450 19.26 20.90 3.30
C PHE A 450 17.93 20.60 2.63
N TYR A 451 17.84 20.91 1.34
CA TYR A 451 16.63 20.80 0.52
C TYR A 451 16.90 19.91 -0.68
N PHE A 452 15.93 19.02 -0.97
CA PHE A 452 15.84 18.35 -2.25
C PHE A 452 14.47 18.66 -2.87
N LEU A 453 14.46 19.27 -4.06
CA LEU A 453 13.26 19.76 -4.72
C LEU A 453 13.25 19.32 -6.19
N VAL A 454 12.07 18.94 -6.66
CA VAL A 454 11.76 18.71 -8.09
C VAL A 454 10.63 19.63 -8.50
N ASP A 455 10.85 20.37 -9.57
CA ASP A 455 9.95 21.37 -10.10
C ASP A 455 9.38 20.89 -11.44
N MET A 456 8.06 20.86 -11.54
CA MET A 456 7.33 20.30 -12.67
C MET A 456 7.22 21.28 -13.86
N SER A 457 7.70 22.51 -13.71
CA SER A 457 7.85 23.50 -14.77
C SER A 457 9.32 23.56 -15.22
N PRO A 458 9.73 22.86 -16.29
CA PRO A 458 11.13 22.82 -16.71
C PRO A 458 11.58 24.14 -17.37
N ASN A 459 11.77 25.20 -16.59
CA ASN A 459 12.06 26.57 -17.05
C ASN A 459 13.31 27.21 -16.39
N GLY A 460 13.97 26.50 -15.48
CA GLY A 460 15.16 26.92 -14.75
C GLY A 460 14.89 27.85 -13.56
N ILE A 461 13.64 27.98 -13.13
CA ILE A 461 13.20 28.84 -12.02
C ILE A 461 12.34 28.00 -11.09
N VAL A 462 12.56 28.07 -9.78
CA VAL A 462 11.71 27.37 -8.81
C VAL A 462 10.31 27.97 -8.79
N ASP A 463 9.33 27.28 -9.38
CA ASP A 463 7.93 27.68 -9.39
C ASP A 463 6.94 26.49 -9.31
N SER A 464 5.67 26.80 -9.05
CA SER A 464 4.66 25.78 -8.77
C SER A 464 4.10 25.18 -10.07
N PRO A 465 3.85 23.85 -10.14
CA PRO A 465 3.93 22.89 -9.04
C PRO A 465 5.33 22.30 -8.83
N TYR A 466 5.76 22.20 -7.57
CA TYR A 466 7.00 21.54 -7.18
C TYR A 466 6.77 20.65 -5.95
N TYR A 467 7.64 19.65 -5.80
CA TYR A 467 7.69 18.77 -4.65
C TYR A 467 9.05 18.90 -3.99
N TYR A 468 9.10 18.84 -2.66
CA TYR A 468 10.37 18.99 -1.95
C TYR A 468 10.35 18.30 -0.58
N ASP A 469 11.54 18.02 -0.08
CA ASP A 469 11.80 17.63 1.31
C ASP A 469 12.94 18.47 1.89
N VAL A 470 12.97 18.59 3.21
CA VAL A 470 13.95 19.38 3.95
C VAL A 470 14.38 18.69 5.23
N VAL A 471 15.68 18.70 5.52
CA VAL A 471 16.24 18.26 6.80
C VAL A 471 17.06 19.37 7.46
N GLN A 472 16.82 19.56 8.76
CA GLN A 472 17.50 20.56 9.58
C GLN A 472 18.64 19.92 10.38
N VAL A 473 19.79 20.59 10.44
CA VAL A 473 20.98 20.18 11.17
C VAL A 473 21.47 21.33 12.05
N HIS A 474 21.49 21.10 13.36
CA HIS A 474 21.99 22.04 14.36
C HIS A 474 23.37 21.58 14.82
N VAL A 475 24.41 22.34 14.50
CA VAL A 475 25.77 22.05 14.93
C VAL A 475 26.10 22.88 16.16
N VAL A 476 26.35 22.24 17.29
CA VAL A 476 26.64 22.88 18.58
C VAL A 476 28.08 22.59 19.04
N ASN A 477 28.63 23.43 19.93
CA ASN A 477 29.97 23.23 20.48
C ASN A 477 30.10 21.98 21.35
#